data_AF-A0A6N7LZT9-F1
#
_entry.id   AF-A0A6N7LZT9-F1
#
_cell.length_a   1.000
_cell.length_b   1.000
_cell.length_c   1.000
_cell.angle_alpha   90.00
_cell.angle_beta   90.00
_cell.angle_gamma   90.00
#
_symmetry.space_group_name_H-M   'P 1'
#
loop_
_entity.id
_entity.type
_entity.pdbx_description
1 polymer ?
#
loop_
_entity_poly.entity_id
_entity_poly.type
_entity_poly.pdbx_seq_one_letter_code
_entity_poly.pdbx_strand_id
1 'polypeptide(L)'
;MENKDSIVPNYERKVSPAALDIYSWLPKTNCKQCSETTCLAFAVKLLLGEQNIINCKPLFTKRYEDKKRIMLNIVEALGYEVPEDFEEKH
;
A
#
# COMPACT_ATOMS: atom_id res chain seq x y z
N MET A 1 18.77 38.67 11.36
CA MET A 1 17.94 37.73 12.11
C MET A 1 16.57 37.74 11.47
N GLU A 2 15.97 36.57 11.33
CA GLU A 2 14.55 36.35 11.00
C GLU A 2 14.05 36.72 9.60
N ASN A 3 13.85 35.67 8.78
CA ASN A 3 12.56 35.50 8.13
C ASN A 3 12.34 34.00 7.85
N LYS A 4 11.65 33.31 8.78
CA LYS A 4 11.30 31.88 8.69
C LYS A 4 9.78 31.67 8.83
N ASP A 5 8.99 32.70 8.53
CA ASP A 5 7.55 32.65 8.72
C ASP A 5 6.86 32.64 7.37
N SER A 6 6.61 31.44 6.84
CA SER A 6 5.43 31.07 6.06
C SER A 6 5.56 29.64 5.51
N ILE A 7 5.59 28.64 6.39
CA ILE A 7 5.12 27.31 6.01
C ILE A 7 3.74 27.20 6.65
N VAL A 8 2.70 27.56 5.90
CA VAL A 8 1.34 27.19 6.27
C VAL A 8 1.26 25.66 6.20
N PRO A 9 0.97 24.94 7.30
CA PRO A 9 0.65 23.53 7.19
C PRO A 9 -0.62 23.44 6.35
N ASN A 10 -0.55 22.78 5.20
CA ASN A 10 -1.76 22.47 4.45
C ASN A 10 -2.61 21.51 5.31
N TYR A 11 -3.73 22.00 5.84
CA TYR A 11 -4.68 21.25 6.66
C TYR A 11 -5.66 20.42 5.82
N GLU A 12 -5.45 20.29 4.51
CA GLU A 12 -5.98 19.13 3.80
C GLU A 12 -5.38 17.91 4.49
N ARG A 13 -6.19 17.27 5.35
CA ARG A 13 -5.87 15.95 5.86
C ARG A 13 -5.75 15.05 4.64
N LYS A 14 -4.55 14.95 4.06
CA LYS A 14 -4.15 13.79 3.31
C LYS A 14 -4.41 12.64 4.28
N VAL A 15 -5.50 11.92 4.06
CA VAL A 15 -5.80 10.72 4.80
C VAL A 15 -4.74 9.73 4.32
N SER A 16 -3.54 9.83 4.87
CA SER A 16 -2.52 8.81 4.72
C SER A 16 -3.14 7.55 5.31
N PRO A 17 -3.32 6.49 4.51
CA PRO A 17 -3.86 5.26 5.04
C PRO A 17 -2.90 4.81 6.14
N ALA A 18 -3.48 4.47 7.28
CA ALA A 18 -2.72 3.83 8.32
C ALA A 18 -2.27 2.46 7.78
N ALA A 19 -1.15 1.93 8.26
CA ALA A 19 -0.73 0.56 7.92
C ALA A 19 -1.85 -0.47 8.20
N LEU A 20 -2.77 -0.15 9.12
CA LEU A 20 -3.97 -0.93 9.42
C LEU A 20 -4.96 -0.98 8.25
N ASP A 21 -5.10 0.09 7.50
CA ASP A 21 -5.99 0.16 6.34
C ASP A 21 -5.46 -0.77 5.24
N ILE A 22 -4.18 -0.63 4.89
CA ILE A 22 -3.46 -1.55 3.97
C ILE A 22 -3.62 -2.99 4.43
N TYR A 23 -3.33 -3.25 5.70
CA TYR A 23 -3.48 -4.57 6.30
C TYR A 23 -4.91 -5.13 6.16
N SER A 24 -5.93 -4.28 6.23
CA SER A 24 -7.34 -4.69 6.12
C SER A 24 -7.65 -5.33 4.77
N TRP A 25 -7.02 -4.83 3.70
CA TRP A 25 -7.22 -5.27 2.33
C TRP A 25 -6.36 -6.48 1.95
N LEU A 26 -5.28 -6.76 2.69
CA LEU A 26 -4.46 -7.96 2.47
C LEU A 26 -5.24 -9.28 2.70
N PRO A 27 -4.72 -10.41 2.19
CA PRO A 27 -5.25 -11.75 2.46
C PRO A 27 -5.14 -12.20 3.93
N LYS A 28 -4.29 -11.54 4.73
CA LYS A 28 -4.08 -11.79 6.18
C LYS A 28 -3.70 -13.24 6.53
N THR A 29 -3.05 -13.95 5.61
CA THR A 29 -2.67 -15.36 5.79
C THR A 29 -1.38 -15.54 6.61
N ASN A 30 -0.59 -14.48 6.81
CA ASN A 30 0.75 -14.52 7.39
C ASN A 30 1.65 -15.61 6.76
N CYS A 31 1.47 -15.86 5.45
CA CYS A 31 2.14 -16.96 4.74
C CYS A 31 3.66 -16.82 4.60
N LYS A 32 4.22 -15.63 4.86
CA LYS A 32 5.65 -15.29 4.75
C LYS A 32 6.25 -15.44 3.34
N GLN A 33 5.42 -15.56 2.30
CA GLN A 33 5.89 -15.65 0.91
C GLN A 33 6.52 -14.34 0.39
N CYS A 34 6.29 -13.22 1.08
CA CYS A 34 6.93 -11.92 0.87
C CYS A 34 8.14 -11.68 1.80
N SER A 35 8.62 -12.71 2.49
CA SER A 35 9.70 -12.64 3.49
C SER A 35 9.43 -11.80 4.75
N GLU A 36 8.19 -11.35 4.95
CA GLU A 36 7.77 -10.69 6.18
C GLU A 36 7.14 -11.67 7.17
N THR A 37 7.40 -11.45 8.47
CA THR A 37 6.90 -12.33 9.54
C THR A 37 5.39 -12.34 9.67
N THR A 38 4.75 -11.20 9.36
CA THR A 38 3.30 -11.00 9.40
C THR A 38 2.83 -10.13 8.24
N CYS A 39 1.56 -10.24 7.87
CA CYS A 39 0.93 -9.35 6.89
C CYS A 39 0.90 -7.90 7.37
N LEU A 40 0.90 -7.64 8.68
CA LEU A 40 1.01 -6.28 9.21
C LEU A 40 2.40 -5.71 8.97
N ALA A 41 3.47 -6.49 9.19
CA ALA A 41 4.83 -6.06 8.87
C ALA A 41 4.99 -5.73 7.38
N PHE A 42 4.40 -6.56 6.51
CA PHE A 42 4.32 -6.26 5.08
C PHE A 42 3.56 -4.95 4.79
N ALA A 43 2.41 -4.73 5.42
CA ALA A 43 1.62 -3.51 5.22
C ALA A 43 2.38 -2.23 5.65
N VAL A 44 3.12 -2.29 6.77
CA VAL A 44 3.97 -1.18 7.23
C VAL A 44 5.09 -0.90 6.22
N LYS A 45 5.81 -1.92 5.75
CA LYS A 45 6.89 -1.72 4.78
C LYS A 45 6.38 -1.28 3.42
N LEU A 46 5.21 -1.75 3.00
CA LEU A 46 4.54 -1.27 1.79
C LEU A 46 4.20 0.21 1.94
N LEU A 47 3.67 0.64 3.09
CA LEU A 47 3.40 2.04 3.38
C LEU A 47 4.68 2.91 3.31
N LEU A 48 5.81 2.38 3.78
CA LEU A 48 7.11 3.08 3.76
C LEU A 48 7.80 3.03 2.38
N GLY A 49 7.26 2.31 1.40
CA GLY A 49 7.90 2.08 0.09
C GLY A 49 9.10 1.13 0.15
N GLU A 50 9.32 0.45 1.28
CA GLU A 50 10.39 -0.54 1.48
C GLU A 50 10.03 -1.93 0.92
N GLN A 51 8.81 -2.09 0.43
CA GLN A 51 8.28 -3.35 -0.06
C GLN A 51 7.32 -3.10 -1.23
N ASN A 52 7.27 -4.02 -2.19
CA ASN A 52 6.37 -3.92 -3.34
C ASN A 52 5.13 -4.82 -3.18
N ILE A 53 3.96 -4.33 -3.60
CA ILE A 53 2.69 -5.07 -3.53
C ILE A 53 2.76 -6.43 -4.26
N ILE A 54 3.51 -6.51 -5.37
CA ILE A 54 3.69 -7.73 -6.18
C ILE A 54 4.30 -8.89 -5.38
N ASN A 55 5.02 -8.59 -4.28
CA ASN A 55 5.63 -9.60 -3.44
C ASN A 55 4.60 -10.36 -2.59
N CYS A 56 3.38 -9.83 -2.45
CA CYS A 56 2.27 -10.55 -1.82
C CYS A 56 1.67 -11.60 -2.77
N LYS A 57 2.40 -12.70 -3.02
CA LYS A 57 1.98 -13.78 -3.95
C LYS A 57 0.52 -14.26 -3.77
N PRO A 58 -0.01 -14.46 -2.53
CA PRO A 58 -1.40 -14.86 -2.36
C PRO A 58 -2.39 -13.87 -2.97
N LEU A 59 -2.10 -12.56 -2.91
CA LEU A 59 -3.00 -11.52 -3.42
C LEU A 59 -3.28 -11.68 -4.92
N PHE A 60 -2.33 -12.20 -5.69
CA PHE A 60 -2.46 -12.42 -7.13
C PHE A 60 -3.07 -13.77 -7.51
N THR A 61 -3.59 -14.53 -6.54
CA THR A 61 -4.32 -15.77 -6.82
C THR A 61 -5.80 -15.48 -7.08
N LYS A 62 -6.47 -16.32 -7.88
CA LYS A 62 -7.92 -16.22 -8.15
C LYS A 62 -8.79 -16.12 -6.89
N ARG A 63 -8.34 -16.70 -5.78
CA ARG A 63 -9.05 -16.66 -4.49
C ARG A 63 -9.22 -15.25 -3.93
N TYR A 64 -8.33 -14.32 -4.28
CA TYR A 64 -8.27 -12.98 -3.68
C TYR A 64 -8.40 -11.87 -4.73
N GLU A 65 -9.02 -12.15 -5.87
CA GLU A 65 -9.17 -11.23 -7.00
C GLU A 65 -9.88 -9.92 -6.62
N ASP A 66 -10.94 -9.99 -5.81
CA ASP A 66 -11.62 -8.79 -5.29
C ASP A 66 -10.70 -7.92 -4.43
N LYS A 67 -9.90 -8.56 -3.58
CA LYS A 67 -8.90 -7.87 -2.74
C LYS A 67 -7.76 -7.30 -3.57
N LYS A 68 -7.31 -8.03 -4.61
CA LYS A 68 -6.30 -7.56 -5.56
C LYS A 68 -6.75 -6.25 -6.19
N ARG A 69 -7.95 -6.22 -6.76
CA ARG A 69 -8.50 -5.03 -7.44
C ARG A 69 -8.56 -3.82 -6.50
N ILE A 70 -9.11 -4.00 -5.29
CA ILE A 70 -9.17 -2.92 -4.29
C ILE A 70 -7.77 -2.44 -3.92
N MET A 71 -6.85 -3.37 -3.68
CA MET A 71 -5.50 -3.03 -3.24
C MET A 71 -4.73 -2.28 -4.31
N LEU A 72 -4.86 -2.65 -5.58
CA LEU A 72 -4.24 -1.95 -6.71
C LEU A 72 -4.73 -0.50 -6.84
N ASN A 73 -6.05 -0.29 -6.82
CA ASN A 73 -6.63 1.06 -6.87
C ASN A 73 -6.16 1.94 -5.70
N ILE A 74 -5.98 1.35 -4.52
CA ILE A 74 -5.53 2.07 -3.33
C ILE A 74 -4.05 2.43 -3.45
N VAL A 75 -3.17 1.50 -3.84
CA VAL A 75 -1.74 1.82 -3.95
C VAL A 75 -1.49 2.86 -5.05
N GLU A 76 -2.24 2.82 -6.15
CA GLU A 76 -2.19 3.82 -7.21
C GLU A 76 -2.61 5.21 -6.69
N ALA A 77 -3.74 5.30 -5.97
CA ALA A 77 -4.21 6.55 -5.38
C ALA A 77 -3.25 7.16 -4.34
N LEU A 78 -2.35 6.36 -3.79
CA LEU A 78 -1.32 6.78 -2.84
C LEU A 78 0.00 7.17 -3.50
N GLY A 79 0.12 7.00 -4.82
CA GLY A 79 1.32 7.31 -5.59
C GLY A 79 2.41 6.24 -5.50
N TYR A 80 2.07 4.97 -5.21
CA TYR A 80 3.02 3.87 -5.35
C TYR A 80 3.10 3.42 -6.81
N GLU A 81 4.31 3.12 -7.27
CA GLU A 81 4.54 2.55 -8.60
C GLU A 81 4.06 1.08 -8.64
N VAL A 82 2.92 0.86 -9.30
CA VAL A 82 2.50 -0.47 -9.74
C VAL A 82 3.09 -0.69 -11.12
N PRO A 83 3.83 -1.78 -11.38
CA PRO A 83 4.31 -2.07 -12.73
C PRO A 83 3.14 -2.19 -13.72
N GLU A 84 3.25 -1.56 -14.88
CA GLU A 84 2.21 -1.54 -15.95
C GLU A 84 1.70 -2.95 -16.32
N ASP A 85 2.53 -3.99 -16.15
CA ASP A 85 2.16 -5.39 -16.39
C ASP A 85 1.00 -5.92 -15.52
N PHE A 86 0.61 -5.18 -14.47
CA PHE A 86 -0.51 -5.52 -13.59
C PHE A 86 -1.74 -4.60 -13.76
N GLU A 87 -1.66 -3.60 -14.65
CA GLU A 87 -2.80 -2.82 -15.10
C GLU A 87 -3.59 -3.61 -16.14
N GLU A 88 -4.55 -4.40 -15.70
CA GLU A 88 -5.66 -4.74 -16.59
C GLU A 88 -6.46 -3.45 -16.82
N LYS A 89 -6.18 -2.81 -17.97
CA LYS A 89 -6.88 -1.64 -18.53
C LYS A 89 -8.34 -1.58 -18.08
N HIS A 90 -8.68 -0.51 -17.36
CA HIS A 90 -10.07 -0.10 -17.13
C HIS A 90 -10.76 0.27 -18.46
#